data_AF-A0A963Q7J0-F1
#
_entry.id   AF-A0A963Q7J0-F1
#
_cell.length_a   1.000
_cell.length_b   1.000
_cell.length_c   1.000
_cell.angle_alpha   90.00
_cell.angle_beta   90.00
_cell.angle_gamma   90.00
#
_symmetry.space_group_name_H-M   'P 1'
#
loop_
_entity.id
_entity.type
_entity.pdbx_description
1 polymer ?
#
loop_
_entity_poly.entity_id
_entity_poly.type
_entity_poly.pdbx_seq_one_letter_code
_entity_poly.pdbx_strand_id
1 'polypeptide(L)' 'MDTPSVKRYQGDFVAWTGGCAFIGGGTGALAPHAHYAIQLVIGAPQGLRVQFGRNGPWHACAAALIPSRAVHSID' A
#
# COMPACT_ATOMS: atom_id res chain seq x y z
N MET A 1 -4.66 -22.91 20.36
CA MET A 1 -5.09 -21.87 19.40
C MET A 1 -3.82 -21.18 18.93
N ASP A 2 -3.40 -21.46 17.70
CA ASP A 2 -2.23 -20.80 17.12
C ASP A 2 -2.57 -19.32 16.88
N THR A 3 -1.78 -18.43 17.46
CA THR A 3 -1.86 -17.00 17.16
C THR A 3 -1.56 -16.82 15.68
N PRO A 4 -2.44 -16.19 14.88
CA PRO A 4 -2.13 -15.95 13.48
C PRO A 4 -0.84 -15.13 13.40
N SER A 5 0.16 -15.73 12.76
CA SER A 5 1.43 -15.07 12.45
C SER A 5 1.11 -13.83 11.63
N VAL A 6 1.24 -12.65 12.24
CA VAL A 6 1.24 -11.38 11.52
C VAL A 6 2.49 -11.42 10.65
N LYS A 7 2.34 -11.82 9.39
CA LYS A 7 3.42 -11.73 8.41
C LYS A 7 3.76 -10.25 8.27
N ARG A 8 4.86 -9.85 8.90
CA ARG A 8 5.40 -8.51 8.83
C ARG A 8 5.74 -8.18 7.38
N TYR A 9 5.57 -6.92 7.00
CA TYR A 9 6.15 -6.41 5.75
C TYR A 9 7.66 -6.70 5.75
N GLN A 10 8.15 -7.26 4.65
CA GLN A 10 9.57 -7.54 4.43
C GLN A 10 9.99 -6.91 3.13
N GLY A 11 11.14 -6.24 3.14
CA GLY A 11 11.67 -5.57 1.96
C GLY A 11 12.67 -4.49 2.31
N ASP A 12 13.10 -3.78 1.27
CA ASP A 12 14.04 -2.68 1.36
C ASP A 12 13.27 -1.35 1.42
N PHE A 13 13.63 -0.53 2.39
CA PHE A 13 13.17 0.85 2.48
C PHE A 13 14.35 1.78 2.18
N VAL A 14 14.28 2.48 1.05
CA VAL A 14 15.32 3.41 0.60
C VAL A 14 14.76 4.82 0.69
N ALA A 15 15.40 5.68 1.49
CA ALA A 15 14.99 7.08 1.65
C ALA A 15 16.06 8.02 1.07
N TRP A 16 15.61 9.16 0.57
CA TRP A 16 16.46 10.26 0.11
C TRP A 16 15.77 11.59 0.38
N THR A 17 16.48 12.70 0.14
CA THR A 17 15.89 14.03 0.29
C THR A 17 14.68 14.18 -0.64
N GLY A 18 13.49 14.27 -0.04
CA GLY A 18 12.23 14.47 -0.75
C GLY A 18 11.42 13.21 -1.06
N GLY A 19 11.86 12.01 -0.66
CA GLY A 19 11.08 10.79 -0.94
C GLY A 19 11.61 9.52 -0.30
N CYS A 20 10.88 8.43 -0.57
CA CYS A 20 11.28 7.08 -0.24
C CYS A 20 10.68 6.07 -1.22
N ALA A 21 11.28 4.88 -1.27
CA ALA A 21 10.76 3.72 -1.95
C ALA A 21 10.76 2.54 -0.98
N PHE A 22 9.65 1.79 -0.97
CA PHE A 22 9.59 0.47 -0.37
C PHE A 22 9.50 -0.58 -1.48
N ILE A 23 10.39 -1.56 -1.47
CA ILE A 23 10.40 -2.68 -2.42
C ILE A 23 10.35 -3.97 -1.61
N GLY A 24 9.24 -4.68 -1.70
CA GLY A 24 9.04 -5.88 -0.90
C GLY A 24 7.61 -6.38 -0.92
N GLY A 25 7.28 -7.22 0.06
CA GLY A 25 5.97 -7.82 0.20
C GLY A 25 5.44 -7.70 1.62
N GLY A 26 4.12 -7.61 1.72
CA GLY A 26 3.36 -7.80 2.95
C GLY A 26 2.14 -8.64 2.66
N THR A 27 1.37 -8.97 3.69
CA THR A 27 0.07 -9.63 3.49
C THR A 27 -1.00 -8.88 4.26
N GLY A 28 -2.13 -8.65 3.59
CA GLY A 28 -3.34 -8.13 4.22
C GLY A 28 -3.54 -6.65 3.97
N ALA A 29 -4.81 -6.25 4.03
CA ALA A 29 -5.21 -4.88 3.79
C ALA A 29 -4.65 -3.95 4.87
N LEU A 30 -3.97 -2.89 4.42
CA LEU A 30 -3.59 -1.77 5.27
C LEU A 30 -4.84 -1.00 5.69
N ALA A 31 -4.88 -0.55 6.95
CA ALA A 31 -5.95 0.32 7.42
C ALA A 31 -5.99 1.63 6.60
N PRO A 32 -7.17 2.24 6.40
CA PRO A 32 -7.30 3.48 5.62
C PRO A 32 -6.41 4.59 6.18
N HIS A 33 -5.56 5.16 5.32
CA HIS A 33 -4.58 6.19 5.69
C HIS A 33 -4.39 7.19 4.55
N ALA A 34 -3.64 8.26 4.81
CA ALA A 34 -3.29 9.28 3.82
C ALA A 34 -1.89 9.82 4.09
N HIS A 35 -1.21 10.25 3.03
CA HIS A 35 0.12 10.85 3.10
C HIS A 35 0.07 12.32 2.69
N TYR A 36 1.04 13.12 3.15
CA TYR A 36 1.25 14.47 2.60
C TYR A 36 2.04 14.46 1.27
N ALA A 37 2.37 13.28 0.74
CA ALA A 37 3.03 13.05 -0.54
C ALA A 37 2.09 12.40 -1.56
N ILE A 38 2.44 12.49 -2.85
CA ILE A 38 1.87 11.64 -3.91
C ILE A 38 2.54 10.27 -3.83
N GLN A 39 1.76 9.20 -3.85
CA GLN A 39 2.28 7.82 -3.83
C GLN A 39 2.01 7.14 -5.18
N LEU A 40 3.03 6.48 -5.72
CA LEU A 40 2.88 5.48 -6.78
C LEU A 40 3.09 4.11 -6.15
N VAL A 41 2.13 3.20 -6.33
CA VAL A 41 2.25 1.81 -5.90
C VAL A 41 2.09 0.89 -7.10
N ILE A 42 2.91 -0.16 -7.17
CA ILE A 42 2.89 -1.18 -8.21
C ILE A 42 2.82 -2.54 -7.51
N GLY A 43 1.84 -3.35 -7.88
CA GLY A 43 1.65 -4.70 -7.36
C GLY A 43 2.20 -5.69 -8.38
N ALA A 44 3.28 -6.39 -8.04
CA ALA A 44 3.94 -7.30 -8.96
C ALA A 44 4.21 -8.66 -8.32
N PRO A 45 4.12 -9.77 -9.10
CA PRO A 45 3.64 -9.81 -10.49
C PRO A 45 2.10 -9.84 -10.62
N GLN A 46 1.34 -10.07 -9.54
CA GLN A 46 -0.10 -10.33 -9.61
C GLN A 46 -1.01 -9.09 -9.58
N GLY A 47 -0.46 -7.88 -9.50
CA GLY A 47 -1.24 -6.67 -9.25
C GLY A 47 -1.48 -6.44 -7.75
N LEU A 48 -2.38 -5.52 -7.46
CA LEU A 48 -2.85 -5.15 -6.12
C LEU A 48 -4.33 -4.75 -6.18
N ARG A 49 -4.97 -4.57 -5.02
CA ARG A 49 -6.23 -3.85 -4.95
C ARG A 49 -6.05 -2.55 -4.19
N VAL A 50 -6.79 -1.53 -4.60
CA VAL A 50 -6.82 -0.22 -3.93
C VAL A 50 -8.26 0.15 -3.61
N GLN A 51 -8.48 0.64 -2.39
CA GLN A 51 -9.73 1.25 -1.98
C GLN A 51 -9.48 2.74 -1.77
N PHE A 52 -10.25 3.60 -2.44
CA PHE A 52 -10.23 5.04 -2.19
C PHE A 52 -11.32 5.43 -1.18
N GLY A 53 -11.00 6.37 -0.29
CA GLY A 53 -11.83 6.67 0.88
C GLY A 53 -11.76 5.59 1.95
N ARG A 54 -12.57 5.71 3.00
CA ARG A 54 -12.61 4.73 4.11
C ARG A 54 -13.40 3.47 3.79
N ASN A 55 -14.43 3.61 2.96
CA ASN A 55 -15.43 2.58 2.68
C ASN A 55 -15.78 2.50 1.18
N GLY A 56 -14.87 2.95 0.29
CA GLY A 56 -15.09 2.86 -1.15
C GLY A 56 -15.06 1.40 -1.66
N PRO A 57 -15.40 1.16 -2.93
CA PRO A 57 -15.16 -0.14 -3.55
C PRO A 57 -13.66 -0.43 -3.67
N TRP A 58 -13.29 -1.71 -3.59
CA TRP A 58 -11.95 -2.17 -3.92
C TRP A 58 -11.80 -2.30 -5.44
N HIS A 59 -10.71 -1.76 -5.98
CA HIS A 59 -10.38 -1.80 -7.40
C HIS A 59 -9.10 -2.60 -7.62
N ALA A 60 -9.18 -3.67 -8.41
CA ALA A 60 -8.00 -4.40 -8.85
C ALA A 60 -7.25 -3.60 -9.94
N CYS A 61 -5.94 -3.48 -9.81
CA CYS A 61 -5.09 -2.76 -10.76
C CYS A 61 -3.64 -3.28 -10.71
N ALA A 62 -2.86 -3.01 -11.76
CA ALA A 62 -1.42 -3.28 -11.75
C ALA A 62 -0.63 -2.21 -10.95
N ALA A 63 -1.13 -0.97 -11.00
CA ALA A 63 -0.55 0.16 -10.30
C ALA A 63 -1.62 1.22 -10.00
N ALA A 64 -1.38 2.04 -8.98
CA ALA A 64 -2.21 3.19 -8.66
C ALA A 64 -1.36 4.42 -8.35
N LEU A 65 -1.80 5.57 -8.86
CA LEU A 65 -1.31 6.88 -8.46
C LEU A 65 -2.29 7.47 -7.44
N ILE A 66 -1.78 7.76 -6.26
CA ILE A 66 -2.56 8.18 -5.10
C ILE A 66 -2.21 9.64 -4.80
N PRO A 67 -3.17 10.57 -4.96
CA PRO A 67 -2.93 11.98 -4.68
C PRO A 67 -2.57 12.24 -3.22
N SER A 68 -1.84 13.34 -2.98
CA SER A 68 -1.60 13.83 -1.62
C SER A 68 -2.92 14.02 -0.87
N ARG A 69 -2.94 13.62 0.39
CA ARG A 69 -4.08 13.64 1.33
C ARG A 69 -5.28 12.78 0.90
N ALA A 70 -5.21 12.00 -0.18
CA ALA A 70 -6.26 11.05 -0.53
C ALA A 70 -6.25 9.87 0.46
N VAL A 71 -7.36 9.67 1.17
CA VAL A 71 -7.52 8.49 2.03
C VAL A 71 -7.60 7.25 1.15
N HIS A 72 -6.82 6.23 1.47
CA HIS A 72 -6.77 4.98 0.72
C HIS A 72 -6.34 3.78 1.58
N SER A 73 -6.60 2.59 1.06
CA SER A 73 -6.11 1.29 1.55
C SER A 73 -5.59 0.46 0.39
N ILE A 74 -4.62 -0.42 0.67
CA ILE A 74 -3.96 -1.34 -0.28
C ILE A 74 -3.85 -2.70 0.39
N ASP A 75 -3.92 -3.80 -0.37
CA ASP A 75 -3.75 -5.17 0.12
C ASP A 75 -2.62 -5.97 -0.54
#